data_AF-D8QH03-F1
#
_entry.id   AF-D8QH03-F1
#
_cell.length_a   1.000
_cell.length_b   1.000
_cell.length_c   1.000
_cell.angle_alpha   90.00
_cell.angle_beta   90.00
_cell.angle_gamma   90.00
#
_symmetry.space_group_name_H-M   'P 1'
#
loop_
_entity.id
_entity.type
_entity.pdbx_description
1 polymer ?
#
loop_
_entity_poly.entity_id
_entity_poly.type
_entity_poly.pdbx_seq_one_letter_code
_entity_poly.pdbx_strand_id
1 'polypeptide(L)'
;MGKRKPNATLSVGGAGRRQRAAGKSRQKTVTPAPSQLRRSPRLQARLASNVVVTIPTPTPTPTPTPTPTPTPTPTPTPPRKRRKPRPFRVCAAPRKYASSSASSDPPSPRPTLANYDNNRDYHPAQSIRSDDSSTVGEESTPPKIFMPARKPDHEDLILISPRGRVCVVTLEHNGNGTVEDCHLLDRACGADPQIVDGMAILMAIERGTLDVDCPRNRVFLESKMHTAMDNGKWVLFPTVEDLERMLLALTGEQLDPIEGQQEPPRRNSNGFTRHTDVFPNIIRKFYIVPLSTWAEGLKIYREREVNSPEPPIVYGPPPFEEIPPEDLHCDPYFVVWKAYKALVGSGVRAPAHHWAQEDLIRKIGEIMWARGLAPKA
;
A
#
# COMPACT_ATOMS: atom_id res chain seq x y z
N MET A 1 -26.30 -6.28 -64.34
CA MET A 1 -26.01 -5.18 -65.29
C MET A 1 -26.82 -3.95 -64.89
N GLY A 2 -26.19 -2.96 -64.28
CA GLY A 2 -26.84 -1.72 -63.84
C GLY A 2 -25.79 -0.62 -63.72
N LYS A 3 -25.93 0.42 -64.52
CA LYS A 3 -24.90 1.39 -64.94
C LYS A 3 -24.54 2.38 -63.81
N ARG A 4 -23.24 2.65 -63.67
CA ARG A 4 -22.65 3.81 -62.97
C ARG A 4 -23.13 5.13 -63.60
N LYS A 5 -23.40 6.14 -62.77
CA LYS A 5 -23.41 7.56 -63.14
C LYS A 5 -22.48 8.34 -62.20
N PRO A 6 -21.71 9.33 -62.71
CA PRO A 6 -20.82 10.18 -61.91
C PRO A 6 -21.48 11.52 -61.55
N ASN A 7 -21.10 12.11 -60.42
CA ASN A 7 -21.31 13.53 -60.09
C ASN A 7 -19.95 14.08 -59.63
N ALA A 8 -19.31 14.97 -60.39
CA ALA A 8 -19.61 16.38 -60.64
C ALA A 8 -18.86 17.28 -59.63
N THR A 9 -17.78 17.83 -60.17
CA THR A 9 -16.84 18.81 -59.65
C THR A 9 -17.51 20.16 -59.43
N LEU A 10 -17.22 20.84 -58.31
CA LEU A 10 -17.44 22.28 -58.16
C LEU A 10 -16.16 22.96 -57.68
N SER A 11 -15.62 23.77 -58.58
CA SER A 11 -14.53 24.71 -58.43
C SER A 11 -15.09 26.03 -57.92
N VAL A 12 -14.49 26.61 -56.89
CA VAL A 12 -14.61 28.04 -56.58
C VAL A 12 -13.21 28.58 -56.34
N GLY A 13 -12.73 29.36 -57.32
CA GLY A 13 -11.57 30.21 -57.20
C GLY A 13 -11.89 31.51 -56.48
N GLY A 14 -10.90 32.07 -55.80
CA GLY A 14 -10.97 33.37 -55.16
C GLY A 14 -9.56 33.91 -54.90
N ALA A 15 -8.96 34.49 -55.93
CA ALA A 15 -7.71 35.24 -55.85
C ALA A 15 -7.94 36.60 -55.18
N GLY A 16 -7.08 36.99 -54.23
CA GLY A 16 -7.17 38.26 -53.50
C GLY A 16 -5.82 38.70 -52.94
N ARG A 17 -4.90 39.06 -53.84
CA ARG A 17 -3.58 39.62 -53.57
C ARG A 17 -3.70 41.09 -53.14
N ARG A 18 -3.28 41.47 -51.93
CA ARG A 18 -2.85 42.85 -51.61
C ARG A 18 -1.68 42.89 -50.64
N GLN A 19 -0.58 43.45 -51.15
CA GLN A 19 0.60 43.90 -50.42
C GLN A 19 0.29 45.18 -49.62
N ARG A 20 0.94 45.33 -48.45
CA ARG A 20 1.46 46.59 -47.87
C ARG A 20 2.26 46.20 -46.61
N ALA A 21 3.58 46.28 -46.64
CA ALA A 21 4.43 47.46 -46.45
C ALA A 21 4.70 47.76 -44.96
N ALA A 22 5.95 47.44 -44.59
CA ALA A 22 6.83 48.03 -43.58
C ALA A 22 6.26 48.99 -42.51
N GLY A 23 6.41 48.58 -41.25
CA GLY A 23 6.38 49.45 -40.07
C GLY A 23 7.31 48.92 -39.00
N LYS A 24 8.60 49.27 -39.07
CA LYS A 24 9.59 49.04 -38.01
C LYS A 24 9.23 49.91 -36.80
N SER A 25 8.59 49.34 -35.78
CA SER A 25 8.46 49.99 -34.47
C SER A 25 9.61 49.54 -33.57
N ARG A 26 10.53 50.48 -33.35
CA ARG A 26 11.71 50.36 -32.51
C ARG A 26 11.25 50.56 -31.06
N GLN A 27 10.95 49.47 -30.35
CA GLN A 27 10.71 49.56 -28.90
C GLN A 27 12.03 49.92 -28.21
N LYS A 28 12.08 51.15 -27.69
CA LYS A 28 13.11 51.61 -26.76
C LYS A 28 12.99 50.80 -25.47
N THR A 29 14.02 50.01 -25.18
CA THR A 29 14.30 49.48 -23.86
C THR A 29 14.49 50.66 -22.91
N VAL A 30 13.49 50.92 -22.06
CA VAL A 30 13.64 51.82 -20.92
C VAL A 30 14.09 50.97 -19.75
N THR A 31 15.37 51.07 -19.43
CA THR A 31 15.97 50.55 -18.20
C THR A 31 15.33 51.25 -17.01
N PRO A 32 14.62 50.56 -16.10
CA PRO A 32 14.17 51.18 -14.87
C PRO A 32 15.39 51.43 -13.96
N ALA A 33 15.47 52.65 -13.45
CA ALA A 33 16.47 53.07 -12.48
C ALA A 33 16.41 52.18 -11.21
N PRO A 34 17.56 51.91 -10.56
CA PRO A 34 17.57 51.14 -9.32
C PRO A 34 16.82 51.90 -8.23
N SER A 35 15.72 51.32 -7.76
CA SER A 35 15.00 51.79 -6.60
C SER A 35 15.92 51.70 -5.38
N GLN A 36 16.33 52.88 -4.90
CA GLN A 36 16.96 53.11 -3.61
C GLN A 36 16.00 52.66 -2.50
N LEU A 37 16.11 51.39 -2.12
CA LEU A 37 15.50 50.84 -0.91
C LEU A 37 16.12 51.55 0.30
N ARG A 38 15.42 52.59 0.79
CA ARG A 38 15.59 53.16 2.12
C ARG A 38 15.60 52.03 3.15
N ARG A 39 16.79 51.64 3.60
CA ARG A 39 16.99 50.75 4.73
C ARG A 39 16.48 51.44 5.99
N SER A 40 15.46 50.84 6.59
CA SER A 40 14.97 51.21 7.92
C SER A 40 16.08 51.04 8.99
N PRO A 41 16.20 51.90 10.03
CA PRO A 41 17.30 51.84 10.98
C PRO A 41 17.11 50.83 12.14
N ARG A 42 16.24 49.82 12.01
CA ARG A 42 15.76 49.02 13.16
C ARG A 42 16.35 47.61 13.34
N LEU A 43 17.48 47.31 12.70
CA LEU A 43 18.14 45.98 12.80
C LEU A 43 19.67 46.06 13.00
N GLN A 44 20.15 46.86 13.95
CA GLN A 44 21.58 46.87 14.35
C GLN A 44 21.83 46.65 15.85
N ALA A 45 20.96 45.92 16.53
CA ALA A 45 21.21 45.51 17.92
C ALA A 45 20.81 44.07 18.15
N ARG A 46 21.64 43.12 17.69
CA ARG A 46 21.79 41.74 18.22
C ARG A 46 22.83 40.95 17.41
N LEU A 47 24.09 41.36 17.51
CA LEU A 47 25.24 40.54 17.14
C LEU A 47 26.30 40.67 18.22
N ALA A 48 26.09 39.96 19.32
CA ALA A 48 27.10 39.60 20.31
C ALA A 48 26.56 38.43 21.15
N SER A 49 26.15 37.34 20.49
CA SER A 49 26.03 36.05 21.17
C SER A 49 27.35 35.32 20.96
N ASN A 50 28.19 35.39 21.99
CA ASN A 50 29.38 34.55 22.12
C ASN A 50 28.95 33.09 21.97
N VAL A 51 29.30 32.48 20.84
CA VAL A 51 29.18 31.05 20.62
C VAL A 51 30.26 30.39 21.48
N VAL A 52 29.89 29.97 22.69
CA VAL A 52 30.71 29.09 23.52
C VAL A 52 30.70 27.74 22.84
N VAL A 53 31.80 27.42 22.15
CA VAL A 53 32.05 26.08 21.61
C VAL A 53 32.30 25.15 22.78
N THR A 54 31.26 24.45 23.24
CA THR A 54 31.37 23.39 24.23
C THR A 54 32.00 22.18 23.53
N ILE A 55 33.26 21.90 23.86
CA ILE A 55 33.94 20.68 23.44
C ILE A 55 33.17 19.50 24.04
N PRO A 56 32.67 18.54 23.23
CA PRO A 56 31.95 17.40 23.75
C PRO A 56 32.85 16.61 24.70
N THR A 57 32.39 16.42 25.93
CA THR A 57 33.06 15.57 26.92
C THR A 57 33.14 14.15 26.37
N PRO A 58 34.31 13.49 26.41
CA PRO A 58 34.44 12.14 25.87
C PRO A 58 33.47 11.20 26.56
N THR A 59 32.59 10.59 25.79
CA THR A 59 31.66 9.56 26.26
C THR A 59 32.49 8.38 26.80
N PRO A 60 32.25 7.93 28.05
CA PRO A 60 32.99 6.80 28.60
C PRO A 60 32.80 5.57 27.72
N THR A 61 33.90 4.99 27.27
CA THR A 61 33.91 3.74 26.51
C THR A 61 33.23 2.65 27.33
N PRO A 62 32.21 1.94 26.81
CA PRO A 62 31.56 0.87 27.55
C PRO A 62 32.59 -0.21 27.89
N THR A 63 32.66 -0.54 29.18
CA THR A 63 33.49 -1.64 29.68
C THR A 63 32.98 -2.95 29.07
N PRO A 64 33.86 -3.83 28.53
CA PRO A 64 33.43 -5.08 27.94
C PRO A 64 32.70 -5.93 28.98
N THR A 65 31.43 -6.24 28.71
CA THR A 65 30.63 -7.17 29.50
C THR A 65 31.29 -8.56 29.44
N PRO A 66 31.53 -9.23 30.58
CA PRO A 66 32.11 -10.57 30.58
C PRO A 66 31.21 -11.54 29.81
N THR A 67 31.77 -12.21 28.82
CA THR A 67 31.09 -13.24 28.04
C THR A 67 30.66 -14.38 28.96
N PRO A 68 29.38 -14.81 28.94
CA PRO A 68 28.92 -15.92 29.75
C PRO A 68 29.70 -17.20 29.37
N THR A 69 30.29 -17.84 30.39
CA THR A 69 30.99 -19.12 30.23
C THR A 69 29.99 -20.19 29.77
N PRO A 70 30.31 -20.99 28.74
CA PRO A 70 29.41 -22.03 28.27
C PRO A 70 29.10 -23.02 29.40
N THR A 71 27.81 -23.21 29.67
CA THR A 71 27.34 -24.22 30.62
C THR A 71 27.63 -25.61 30.02
N PRO A 72 28.20 -26.55 30.78
CA PRO A 72 28.52 -27.88 30.26
C PRO A 72 27.25 -28.58 29.78
N THR A 73 27.25 -29.01 28.52
CA THR A 73 26.19 -29.81 27.93
C THR A 73 26.06 -31.13 28.70
N PRO A 74 24.87 -31.51 29.18
CA PRO A 74 24.69 -32.78 29.88
C PRO A 74 24.96 -33.96 28.94
N THR A 75 25.82 -34.87 29.38
CA THR A 75 26.14 -36.12 28.69
C THR A 75 24.87 -36.93 28.44
N PRO A 76 24.61 -37.43 27.22
CA PRO A 76 23.42 -38.18 26.90
C PRO A 76 23.31 -39.44 27.78
N THR A 77 22.19 -39.56 28.47
CA THR A 77 21.86 -40.74 29.28
C THR A 77 21.64 -41.95 28.34
N PRO A 78 22.25 -43.11 28.60
CA PRO A 78 22.11 -44.28 27.73
C PRO A 78 20.65 -44.74 27.63
N PRO A 79 20.22 -45.21 26.44
CA PRO A 79 18.84 -45.62 26.21
C PRO A 79 18.46 -46.79 27.13
N ARG A 80 17.44 -46.57 27.97
CA ARG A 80 16.81 -47.65 28.75
C ARG A 80 16.24 -48.69 27.81
N LYS A 81 16.69 -49.94 27.94
CA LYS A 81 16.12 -51.12 27.24
C LYS A 81 14.61 -51.19 27.53
N ARG A 82 13.80 -50.92 26.51
CA ARG A 82 12.34 -51.05 26.57
C ARG A 82 11.98 -52.51 26.88
N ARG A 83 11.34 -52.75 28.03
CA ARG A 83 10.68 -54.03 28.31
C ARG A 83 9.47 -54.17 27.37
N LYS A 84 9.30 -55.36 26.80
CA LYS A 84 8.19 -55.71 25.90
C LYS A 84 6.85 -55.36 26.56
N PRO A 85 5.96 -54.61 25.88
CA PRO A 85 4.63 -54.35 26.40
C PRO A 85 3.83 -55.66 26.47
N ARG A 86 3.14 -55.87 27.60
CA ARG A 86 2.12 -56.91 27.73
C ARG A 86 0.93 -56.55 26.84
N PRO A 87 0.29 -57.53 26.17
CA PRO A 87 -0.87 -57.25 25.33
C PRO A 87 -2.04 -56.77 26.20
N PHE A 88 -2.43 -55.51 26.01
CA PHE A 88 -3.70 -54.97 26.52
C PHE A 88 -4.83 -55.54 25.66
N ARG A 89 -5.76 -56.23 26.32
CA ARG A 89 -6.98 -56.78 25.72
C ARG A 89 -8.03 -55.66 25.71
N VAL A 90 -8.28 -55.06 24.55
CA VAL A 90 -9.36 -54.09 24.36
C VAL A 90 -10.51 -54.78 23.62
N CYS A 91 -11.69 -54.75 24.22
CA CYS A 91 -12.93 -55.23 23.59
C CYS A 91 -13.37 -54.26 22.49
N ALA A 92 -13.72 -54.84 21.34
CA ALA A 92 -14.17 -54.15 20.15
C ALA A 92 -15.63 -53.67 20.26
N ALA A 93 -15.90 -52.48 19.72
CA ALA A 93 -17.20 -52.11 19.17
C ALA A 93 -16.95 -51.42 17.82
N PRO A 94 -17.68 -51.76 16.74
CA PRO A 94 -17.43 -51.19 15.42
C PRO A 94 -18.27 -49.93 15.21
N ARG A 95 -17.62 -48.81 14.89
CA ARG A 95 -18.26 -47.70 14.16
C ARG A 95 -17.54 -47.52 12.82
N LYS A 96 -18.28 -47.81 11.76
CA LYS A 96 -17.90 -47.53 10.38
C LYS A 96 -18.02 -46.03 10.14
N TYR A 97 -16.90 -45.36 9.89
CA TYR A 97 -16.86 -44.16 9.05
C TYR A 97 -15.73 -44.36 8.04
N ALA A 98 -16.10 -44.35 6.76
CA ALA A 98 -15.19 -44.46 5.64
C ALA A 98 -14.34 -43.20 5.55
N SER A 99 -13.03 -43.39 5.56
CA SER A 99 -12.01 -42.37 5.35
C SER A 99 -11.68 -42.30 3.85
N SER A 100 -11.83 -41.13 3.25
CA SER A 100 -11.33 -40.82 1.92
C SER A 100 -9.89 -40.32 2.02
N SER A 101 -8.96 -41.23 1.68
CA SER A 101 -7.70 -41.02 0.96
C SER A 101 -6.98 -39.67 1.12
N ALA A 102 -5.90 -39.69 1.91
CA ALA A 102 -4.81 -38.72 1.84
C ALA A 102 -3.97 -38.98 0.57
N SER A 103 -3.85 -37.97 -0.30
CA SER A 103 -2.86 -37.93 -1.39
C SER A 103 -1.54 -37.43 -0.81
N SER A 104 -0.48 -38.22 -1.02
CA SER A 104 0.89 -37.91 -0.65
C SER A 104 1.60 -37.29 -1.86
N ASP A 105 1.25 -36.05 -2.20
CA ASP A 105 2.01 -35.31 -3.22
C ASP A 105 3.09 -34.44 -2.55
N PRO A 106 4.33 -34.45 -3.07
CA PRO A 106 5.38 -33.55 -2.58
C PRO A 106 5.01 -32.10 -2.86
N PRO A 107 5.41 -31.15 -2.00
CA PRO A 107 5.15 -29.73 -2.22
C PRO A 107 5.74 -29.29 -3.56
N SER A 108 4.88 -28.84 -4.47
CA SER A 108 5.30 -28.28 -5.75
C SER A 108 6.31 -27.14 -5.54
N PRO A 109 7.29 -26.97 -6.44
CA PRO A 109 8.25 -25.87 -6.33
C PRO A 109 7.50 -24.53 -6.32
N ARG A 110 7.85 -23.68 -5.34
CA ARG A 110 7.32 -22.31 -5.24
C ARG A 110 7.49 -21.61 -6.60
N PRO A 111 6.41 -21.12 -7.25
CA PRO A 111 6.53 -20.39 -8.49
C PRO A 111 7.34 -19.11 -8.25
N THR A 112 8.38 -18.89 -9.05
CA THR A 112 9.13 -17.63 -9.05
C THR A 112 8.28 -16.54 -9.73
N LEU A 113 8.03 -15.45 -9.00
CA LEU A 113 7.02 -14.44 -9.32
C LEU A 113 7.37 -13.46 -10.47
N ALA A 114 8.49 -13.65 -11.16
CA ALA A 114 8.90 -12.80 -12.28
C ALA A 114 7.94 -12.82 -13.49
N ASN A 115 6.95 -13.73 -13.51
CA ASN A 115 5.99 -13.89 -14.61
C ASN A 115 4.68 -13.11 -14.46
N TYR A 116 4.35 -12.55 -13.29
CA TYR A 116 3.04 -11.88 -13.11
C TYR A 116 3.04 -10.42 -13.61
N ASP A 117 4.15 -9.69 -13.50
CA ASP A 117 4.24 -8.29 -13.96
C ASP A 117 4.37 -8.15 -15.50
N ASN A 118 4.60 -9.26 -16.22
CA ASN A 118 4.67 -9.29 -17.68
C ASN A 118 3.34 -9.65 -18.36
N ASN A 119 2.23 -9.81 -17.61
CA ASN A 119 0.92 -10.05 -18.22
C ASN A 119 0.34 -8.74 -18.76
N ARG A 120 0.97 -8.26 -19.85
CA ARG A 120 0.63 -7.06 -20.63
C ARG A 120 -0.66 -7.24 -21.47
N ASP A 121 -1.33 -8.38 -21.33
CA ASP A 121 -2.50 -8.78 -22.11
C ASP A 121 -3.84 -8.52 -21.39
N TYR A 122 -3.85 -7.67 -20.35
CA TYR A 122 -5.11 -7.09 -19.88
C TYR A 122 -5.57 -5.98 -20.84
N HIS A 123 -6.25 -6.38 -21.91
CA HIS A 123 -7.01 -5.46 -22.75
C HIS A 123 -8.45 -5.36 -22.24
N PRO A 124 -8.90 -4.20 -21.69
CA PRO A 124 -10.32 -4.01 -21.43
C PRO A 124 -11.06 -4.10 -22.77
N ALA A 125 -12.07 -4.97 -22.82
CA ALA A 125 -12.81 -5.25 -24.04
C ALA A 125 -13.41 -3.97 -24.64
N GLN A 126 -13.03 -3.65 -25.89
CA GLN A 126 -13.70 -2.63 -26.68
C GLN A 126 -15.09 -3.14 -27.08
N SER A 127 -16.14 -2.71 -26.37
CA SER A 127 -17.51 -3.06 -26.72
C SER A 127 -17.94 -2.30 -27.98
N ILE A 128 -18.21 -3.05 -29.04
CA ILE A 128 -18.85 -2.59 -30.28
C ILE A 128 -20.23 -2.02 -29.92
N ARG A 129 -20.46 -0.75 -30.28
CA ARG A 129 -21.77 -0.10 -30.21
C ARG A 129 -22.66 -0.70 -31.30
N SER A 130 -23.74 -1.36 -30.89
CA SER A 130 -24.90 -1.59 -31.73
C SER A 130 -25.93 -0.52 -31.39
N ASP A 131 -26.20 0.34 -32.35
CA ASP A 131 -27.32 1.29 -32.31
C ASP A 131 -28.63 0.50 -32.27
N ASP A 132 -29.41 0.65 -31.20
CA ASP A 132 -30.82 0.31 -31.24
C ASP A 132 -31.65 1.45 -30.67
N SER A 133 -32.49 2.00 -31.54
CA SER A 133 -33.38 3.11 -31.24
C SER A 133 -34.66 2.56 -30.62
N SER A 134 -34.92 2.89 -29.36
CA SER A 134 -36.30 2.90 -28.87
C SER A 134 -36.53 4.04 -27.89
N THR A 135 -37.46 4.92 -28.27
CA THR A 135 -38.00 6.03 -27.51
C THR A 135 -39.12 5.53 -26.62
N VAL A 136 -38.90 5.49 -25.30
CA VAL A 136 -39.99 5.60 -24.32
C VAL A 136 -39.46 6.33 -23.09
N GLY A 137 -40.17 7.38 -22.67
CA GLY A 137 -39.80 8.22 -21.54
C GLY A 137 -40.13 7.55 -20.21
N GLU A 138 -39.09 7.38 -19.39
CA GLU A 138 -39.19 7.13 -17.95
C GLU A 138 -38.09 7.94 -17.26
N GLU A 139 -38.42 8.48 -16.10
CA GLU A 139 -37.59 9.39 -15.32
C GLU A 139 -36.17 8.84 -15.14
N SER A 140 -35.22 9.55 -15.77
CA SER A 140 -33.83 9.14 -15.91
C SER A 140 -33.13 9.18 -14.56
N THR A 141 -33.04 8.02 -13.91
CA THR A 141 -31.88 7.76 -13.04
C THR A 141 -30.67 7.85 -13.96
N PRO A 142 -29.67 8.71 -13.70
CA PRO A 142 -28.50 8.82 -14.57
C PRO A 142 -27.94 7.42 -14.81
N PRO A 143 -27.61 7.05 -16.06
CA PRO A 143 -27.05 5.74 -16.35
C PRO A 143 -25.80 5.58 -15.49
N LYS A 144 -25.91 4.76 -14.45
CA LYS A 144 -24.73 4.31 -13.71
C LYS A 144 -23.89 3.62 -14.77
N ILE A 145 -22.78 4.23 -15.13
CA ILE A 145 -21.67 3.54 -15.81
C ILE A 145 -21.10 2.58 -14.77
N PHE A 146 -21.90 1.58 -14.41
CA PHE A 146 -21.46 0.43 -13.67
C PHE A 146 -20.95 -0.49 -14.75
N MET A 147 -19.68 -0.36 -15.11
CA MET A 147 -19.02 -1.52 -15.69
C MET A 147 -19.20 -2.62 -14.65
N PRO A 148 -19.85 -3.76 -14.97
CA PRO A 148 -19.91 -4.88 -14.06
C PRO A 148 -18.50 -5.47 -14.01
N ALA A 149 -17.59 -4.77 -13.33
CA ALA A 149 -16.29 -5.29 -12.98
C ALA A 149 -16.59 -6.53 -12.16
N ARG A 150 -16.37 -7.68 -12.79
CA ARG A 150 -16.46 -9.00 -12.19
C ARG A 150 -15.78 -8.88 -10.83
N LYS A 151 -16.48 -9.26 -9.76
CA LYS A 151 -15.89 -9.25 -8.42
C LYS A 151 -14.53 -9.96 -8.53
N PRO A 152 -13.42 -9.31 -8.13
CA PRO A 152 -12.10 -9.88 -8.31
C PRO A 152 -12.05 -11.25 -7.67
N ASP A 153 -11.36 -12.19 -8.33
CA ASP A 153 -11.25 -13.54 -7.80
C ASP A 153 -10.54 -13.50 -6.44
N HIS A 154 -11.08 -14.24 -5.48
CA HIS A 154 -10.46 -14.39 -4.17
C HIS A 154 -9.22 -15.29 -4.28
N GLU A 155 -9.18 -16.19 -5.27
CA GLU A 155 -8.07 -17.14 -5.47
C GLU A 155 -6.72 -16.43 -5.72
N ASP A 156 -6.73 -15.32 -6.49
CA ASP A 156 -5.51 -14.53 -6.73
C ASP A 156 -4.94 -13.95 -5.42
N LEU A 157 -5.83 -13.51 -4.52
CA LEU A 157 -5.44 -12.98 -3.21
C LEU A 157 -4.93 -14.08 -2.28
N ILE A 158 -5.58 -15.26 -2.29
CA ILE A 158 -5.14 -16.44 -1.53
C ILE A 158 -3.74 -16.85 -1.96
N LEU A 159 -3.45 -16.85 -3.26
CA LEU A 159 -2.17 -17.28 -3.83
C LEU A 159 -0.99 -16.41 -3.37
N ILE A 160 -1.20 -15.10 -3.23
CA ILE A 160 -0.12 -14.18 -2.86
C ILE A 160 -0.07 -13.87 -1.36
N SER A 161 -1.15 -14.13 -0.62
CA SER A 161 -1.19 -13.96 0.83
C SER A 161 -0.24 -14.95 1.50
N PRO A 162 0.74 -14.49 2.32
CA PRO A 162 1.69 -15.38 3.00
C PRO A 162 1.05 -16.46 3.85
N ARG A 163 -0.18 -16.22 4.32
CA ARG A 163 -0.95 -17.15 5.17
C ARG A 163 -2.22 -17.69 4.48
N GLY A 164 -2.40 -17.43 3.18
CA GLY A 164 -3.63 -17.75 2.47
C GLY A 164 -4.82 -16.97 3.05
N ARG A 165 -5.97 -17.65 3.20
CA ARG A 165 -7.25 -17.06 3.64
C ARG A 165 -7.38 -17.00 5.17
N VAL A 166 -6.53 -16.19 5.80
CA VAL A 166 -6.43 -16.04 7.26
C VAL A 166 -6.51 -14.56 7.61
N CYS A 167 -7.25 -14.21 8.68
CA CYS A 167 -7.29 -12.84 9.18
C CYS A 167 -5.89 -12.41 9.67
N VAL A 168 -5.35 -11.32 9.13
CA VAL A 168 -3.98 -10.90 9.48
C VAL A 168 -3.85 -10.38 10.93
N VAL A 169 -4.96 -9.99 11.55
CA VAL A 169 -4.97 -9.47 12.93
C VAL A 169 -5.27 -10.53 14.00
N THR A 170 -6.21 -11.42 13.74
CA THR A 170 -6.59 -12.45 14.73
C THR A 170 -5.90 -13.78 14.46
N LEU A 171 -5.29 -13.95 13.29
CA LEU A 171 -4.77 -15.22 12.77
C LEU A 171 -5.83 -16.34 12.66
N GLU A 172 -7.10 -15.99 12.77
CA GLU A 172 -8.21 -16.93 12.60
C GLU A 172 -8.33 -17.37 11.13
N HIS A 173 -8.43 -18.68 10.94
CA HIS A 173 -8.62 -19.30 9.62
C HIS A 173 -10.06 -19.12 9.14
N ASN A 174 -10.27 -18.96 7.83
CA ASN A 174 -11.60 -18.80 7.24
C ASN A 174 -12.47 -20.08 7.19
N GLY A 175 -12.27 -21.04 8.10
CA GLY A 175 -13.07 -22.27 8.13
C GLY A 175 -14.55 -22.00 8.40
N ASN A 176 -14.83 -20.91 9.13
CA ASN A 176 -16.16 -20.48 9.50
C ASN A 176 -16.77 -19.45 8.54
N GLY A 177 -16.05 -19.06 7.47
CA GLY A 177 -16.53 -18.03 6.53
C GLY A 177 -16.58 -16.61 7.12
N THR A 178 -15.87 -16.34 8.21
CA THR A 178 -15.85 -15.05 8.93
C THR A 178 -14.79 -14.07 8.42
N VAL A 179 -13.89 -14.52 7.54
CA VAL A 179 -12.81 -13.74 6.97
C VAL A 179 -13.22 -13.19 5.61
N GLU A 180 -13.13 -11.88 5.50
CA GLU A 180 -13.53 -11.06 4.37
C GLU A 180 -12.30 -10.48 3.66
N ASP A 181 -12.50 -10.12 2.39
CA ASP A 181 -11.55 -9.35 1.60
C ASP A 181 -11.75 -7.87 1.93
N CYS A 182 -10.69 -7.22 2.40
CA CYS A 182 -10.71 -5.81 2.74
C CYS A 182 -9.74 -5.02 1.85
N HIS A 183 -10.21 -3.92 1.28
CA HIS A 183 -9.39 -2.99 0.52
C HIS A 183 -8.68 -1.98 1.44
N LEU A 184 -7.41 -1.70 1.16
CA LEU A 184 -6.63 -0.69 1.87
C LEU A 184 -6.92 0.71 1.29
N LEU A 185 -6.88 0.87 -0.02
CA LEU A 185 -7.52 1.98 -0.71
C LEU A 185 -8.99 1.63 -0.92
N ASP A 186 -9.85 2.22 -0.07
CA ASP A 186 -11.30 1.97 -0.07
C ASP A 186 -11.88 2.01 -1.48
N ARG A 187 -12.77 1.06 -1.80
CA ARG A 187 -13.43 1.04 -3.11
C ARG A 187 -14.22 2.31 -3.40
N ALA A 188 -14.74 2.97 -2.36
CA ALA A 188 -15.38 4.29 -2.48
C ALA A 188 -14.40 5.37 -2.96
N CYS A 189 -13.13 5.33 -2.52
CA CYS A 189 -12.07 6.18 -3.06
C CYS A 189 -11.73 5.79 -4.50
N GLY A 190 -11.85 4.50 -4.86
CA GLY A 190 -11.71 4.02 -6.24
C GLY A 190 -12.79 4.54 -7.20
N ALA A 191 -13.92 5.03 -6.69
CA ALA A 191 -14.95 5.67 -7.50
C ALA A 191 -14.65 7.16 -7.80
N ASP A 192 -13.66 7.76 -7.12
CA ASP A 192 -13.21 9.11 -7.36
C ASP A 192 -12.03 9.10 -8.37
N PRO A 193 -12.24 9.54 -9.62
CA PRO A 193 -11.20 9.55 -10.64
C PRO A 193 -9.97 10.35 -10.22
N GLN A 194 -10.14 11.37 -9.38
CA GLN A 194 -9.04 12.18 -8.91
C GLN A 194 -8.12 11.40 -7.97
N ILE A 195 -8.69 10.62 -7.05
CA ILE A 195 -7.90 9.79 -6.13
C ILE A 195 -7.19 8.69 -6.92
N VAL A 196 -7.90 8.02 -7.85
CA VAL A 196 -7.32 6.95 -8.68
C VAL A 196 -6.19 7.48 -9.56
N ASP A 197 -6.40 8.59 -10.27
CA ASP A 197 -5.37 9.20 -11.11
C ASP A 197 -4.19 9.71 -10.27
N GLY A 198 -4.46 10.29 -9.10
CA GLY A 198 -3.45 10.74 -8.18
C GLY A 198 -2.56 9.59 -7.69
N MET A 199 -3.17 8.49 -7.27
CA MET A 199 -2.44 7.27 -6.88
C MET A 199 -1.64 6.71 -8.06
N ALA A 200 -2.21 6.65 -9.26
CA ALA A 200 -1.50 6.19 -10.45
C ALA A 200 -0.24 7.05 -10.73
N ILE A 201 -0.35 8.39 -10.63
CA ILE A 201 0.80 9.29 -10.80
C ILE A 201 1.87 9.03 -9.74
N LEU A 202 1.48 8.97 -8.46
CA LEU A 202 2.40 8.81 -7.32
C LEU A 202 3.14 7.46 -7.38
N MET A 203 2.46 6.40 -7.83
CA MET A 203 3.02 5.06 -7.99
C MET A 203 3.76 4.85 -9.33
N ALA A 204 3.82 5.89 -10.17
CA ALA A 204 4.30 5.86 -11.56
C ALA A 204 3.65 4.74 -12.41
N ILE A 205 2.36 4.52 -12.20
CA ILE A 205 1.49 3.67 -13.02
C ILE A 205 0.85 4.55 -14.13
N GLU A 206 0.56 3.96 -15.27
CA GLU A 206 -0.14 4.65 -16.35
C GLU A 206 -1.55 5.08 -15.89
N ARG A 207 -1.97 6.30 -16.23
CA ARG A 207 -3.30 6.78 -15.80
C ARG A 207 -4.41 5.93 -16.40
N GLY A 208 -5.45 5.68 -15.61
CA GLY A 208 -6.55 4.79 -16.01
C GLY A 208 -6.23 3.29 -16.00
N THR A 209 -5.00 2.87 -15.64
CA THR A 209 -4.63 1.45 -15.52
C THR A 209 -4.46 0.98 -14.07
N LEU A 210 -4.60 1.87 -13.09
CA LEU A 210 -4.60 1.50 -11.68
C LEU A 210 -5.85 0.66 -11.36
N ASP A 211 -5.65 -0.62 -11.11
CA ASP A 211 -6.69 -1.52 -10.63
C ASP A 211 -6.77 -1.47 -9.10
N VAL A 212 -7.83 -0.85 -8.57
CA VAL A 212 -8.09 -0.81 -7.12
C VAL A 212 -8.51 -2.18 -6.57
N ASP A 213 -8.95 -3.10 -7.42
CA ASP A 213 -9.28 -4.48 -7.06
C ASP A 213 -8.05 -5.41 -7.15
N CYS A 214 -6.84 -4.85 -7.40
CA CYS A 214 -5.62 -5.64 -7.45
C CYS A 214 -5.33 -6.33 -6.10
N PRO A 215 -4.74 -7.54 -6.11
CA PRO A 215 -4.40 -8.24 -4.87
C PRO A 215 -3.52 -7.44 -3.91
N ARG A 216 -2.60 -6.60 -4.41
CA ARG A 216 -1.71 -5.76 -3.58
C ARG A 216 -2.44 -4.67 -2.79
N ASN A 217 -3.69 -4.34 -3.13
CA ASN A 217 -4.55 -3.42 -2.39
C ASN A 217 -5.51 -4.13 -1.42
N ARG A 218 -5.46 -5.46 -1.33
CA ARG A 218 -6.40 -6.25 -0.54
C ARG A 218 -5.69 -7.01 0.57
N VAL A 219 -6.43 -7.30 1.64
CA VAL A 219 -5.97 -8.12 2.76
C VAL A 219 -7.15 -8.89 3.36
N PHE A 220 -6.88 -10.05 3.96
CA PHE A 220 -7.89 -10.84 4.64
C PHE A 220 -8.07 -10.38 6.09
N LEU A 221 -9.32 -10.10 6.48
CA LEU A 221 -9.68 -9.66 7.83
C LEU A 221 -10.95 -10.36 8.33
N GLU A 222 -11.00 -10.71 9.62
CA GLU A 222 -12.25 -11.06 10.27
C GLU A 222 -13.23 -9.87 10.17
N SER A 223 -14.51 -10.12 9.95
CA SER A 223 -15.55 -9.10 9.75
C SER A 223 -15.52 -7.95 10.80
N LYS A 224 -15.26 -8.27 12.08
CA LYS A 224 -15.12 -7.26 13.15
C LYS A 224 -13.89 -6.39 12.97
N MET A 225 -12.76 -6.99 12.62
CA MET A 225 -11.51 -6.27 12.37
C MET A 225 -11.59 -5.42 11.12
N HIS A 226 -12.25 -5.92 10.07
CA HIS A 226 -12.56 -5.17 8.85
C HIS A 226 -13.37 -3.91 9.18
N THR A 227 -14.52 -4.08 9.84
CA THR A 227 -15.37 -2.97 10.27
C THR A 227 -14.60 -1.97 11.13
N ALA A 228 -13.76 -2.45 12.06
CA ALA A 228 -12.94 -1.59 12.91
C ALA A 228 -11.91 -0.78 12.09
N MET A 229 -11.29 -1.37 11.06
CA MET A 229 -10.32 -0.67 10.21
C MET A 229 -10.98 0.44 9.39
N ASP A 230 -12.17 0.17 8.83
CA ASP A 230 -12.93 1.15 8.06
C ASP A 230 -13.39 2.34 8.90
N ASN A 231 -13.64 2.11 10.18
CA ASN A 231 -13.95 3.15 11.15
C ASN A 231 -12.70 3.81 11.77
N GLY A 232 -11.51 3.57 11.20
CA GLY A 232 -10.25 4.17 11.65
C GLY A 232 -9.90 3.84 13.10
N LYS A 233 -10.25 2.64 13.58
CA LYS A 233 -9.96 2.19 14.95
C LYS A 233 -8.56 1.60 15.08
N TRP A 234 -8.04 1.05 14.00
CA TRP A 234 -6.70 0.51 13.90
C TRP A 234 -6.25 0.58 12.44
N VAL A 235 -4.94 0.49 12.21
CA VAL A 235 -4.32 0.58 10.89
C VAL A 235 -3.09 -0.33 10.80
N LEU A 236 -2.60 -0.53 9.58
CA LEU A 236 -1.30 -1.17 9.34
C LEU A 236 -0.23 -0.09 9.15
N PHE A 237 0.92 -0.24 9.82
CA PHE A 237 2.09 0.62 9.62
C PHE A 237 3.21 -0.19 8.94
N PRO A 238 3.79 0.29 7.82
CA PRO A 238 5.04 -0.26 7.31
C PRO A 238 6.19 -0.05 8.32
N THR A 239 7.33 -0.68 8.07
CA THR A 239 8.55 -0.41 8.85
C THR A 239 9.01 1.05 8.67
N VAL A 240 9.79 1.56 9.63
CA VAL A 240 10.40 2.90 9.51
C VAL A 240 11.26 2.99 8.25
N GLU A 241 12.03 1.95 7.94
CA GLU A 241 12.86 1.87 6.72
C GLU A 241 12.03 1.99 5.44
N ASP A 242 10.91 1.26 5.35
CA ASP A 242 10.01 1.34 4.18
C ASP A 242 9.36 2.73 4.05
N LEU A 243 9.01 3.36 5.19
CA LEU A 243 8.45 4.71 5.22
C LEU A 243 9.48 5.77 4.80
N GLU A 244 10.71 5.70 5.32
CA GLU A 244 11.81 6.61 4.92
C GLU A 244 12.10 6.46 3.43
N ARG A 245 12.17 5.24 2.92
CA ARG A 245 12.34 4.97 1.49
C ARG A 245 11.19 5.53 0.65
N MET A 246 9.94 5.38 1.11
CA MET A 246 8.78 5.97 0.45
C MET A 246 8.85 7.50 0.41
N LEU A 247 9.27 8.11 1.53
CA LEU A 247 9.42 9.56 1.64
C LEU A 247 10.44 10.07 0.62
N LEU A 248 11.63 9.45 0.53
CA LEU A 248 12.64 9.78 -0.48
C LEU A 248 12.11 9.62 -1.92
N ALA A 249 11.36 8.55 -2.18
CA ALA A 249 10.75 8.30 -3.49
C ALA A 249 9.80 9.46 -3.87
N LEU A 250 8.96 9.88 -2.93
CA LEU A 250 7.98 10.94 -3.13
C LEU A 250 8.60 12.35 -3.14
N THR A 251 9.70 12.61 -2.42
CA THR A 251 10.32 13.95 -2.39
C THR A 251 11.17 14.25 -3.61
N GLY A 252 11.52 13.25 -4.42
CA GLY A 252 12.37 13.45 -5.61
C GLY A 252 13.81 13.00 -5.41
N GLU A 253 14.15 12.45 -4.24
CA GLU A 253 15.52 12.10 -3.86
C GLU A 253 16.00 10.78 -4.48
N GLN A 254 17.30 10.66 -4.76
CA GLN A 254 17.83 9.44 -5.34
C GLN A 254 17.69 8.28 -4.35
N LEU A 255 17.03 7.19 -4.77
CA LEU A 255 16.96 5.97 -3.96
C LEU A 255 18.21 5.14 -4.19
N ASP A 256 18.80 4.63 -3.11
CA ASP A 256 19.83 3.60 -3.21
C ASP A 256 19.23 2.29 -3.74
N PRO A 257 20.00 1.50 -4.54
CA PRO A 257 19.60 0.15 -4.91
C PRO A 257 19.43 -0.71 -3.66
N ILE A 258 18.42 -1.56 -3.63
CA ILE A 258 18.26 -2.57 -2.57
C ILE A 258 18.64 -3.96 -3.06
N GLU A 259 18.61 -4.96 -2.18
CA GLU A 259 18.99 -6.33 -2.51
C GLU A 259 18.30 -6.82 -3.80
N GLY A 260 19.11 -7.21 -4.79
CA GLY A 260 18.65 -7.63 -6.12
C GLY A 260 18.62 -6.53 -7.20
N GLN A 261 18.76 -5.26 -6.84
CA GLN A 261 18.87 -4.15 -7.80
C GLN A 261 20.35 -3.81 -8.06
N GLN A 262 20.75 -3.77 -9.34
CA GLN A 262 22.12 -3.37 -9.74
C GLN A 262 22.29 -1.85 -9.86
N GLU A 263 21.23 -1.17 -10.29
CA GLU A 263 21.21 0.28 -10.50
C GLU A 263 20.14 0.93 -9.63
N PRO A 264 20.32 2.21 -9.29
CA PRO A 264 19.27 2.98 -8.64
C PRO A 264 17.97 2.99 -9.46
N PRO A 265 16.79 2.88 -8.83
CA PRO A 265 15.50 2.96 -9.51
C PRO A 265 15.36 4.21 -10.38
N ARG A 266 14.86 4.02 -11.61
CA ARG A 266 14.65 5.13 -12.56
C ARG A 266 13.36 5.89 -12.24
N ARG A 267 13.41 7.21 -12.41
CA ARG A 267 12.24 8.09 -12.30
C ARG A 267 11.60 8.31 -13.68
N ASN A 268 10.28 8.45 -13.71
CA ASN A 268 9.54 8.83 -14.91
C ASN A 268 9.66 10.34 -15.19
N SER A 269 9.02 10.82 -16.27
CA SER A 269 9.02 12.24 -16.66
C SER A 269 8.35 13.17 -15.64
N ASN A 270 7.50 12.64 -14.77
CA ASN A 270 6.87 13.37 -13.66
C ASN A 270 7.74 13.36 -12.39
N GLY A 271 8.93 12.77 -12.46
CA GLY A 271 9.85 12.67 -11.35
C GLY A 271 9.44 11.65 -10.30
N PHE A 272 8.58 10.67 -10.59
CA PHE A 272 8.21 9.58 -9.66
C PHE A 272 8.90 8.27 -10.03
N THR A 273 9.28 7.50 -9.02
CA THR A 273 9.81 6.14 -9.18
C THR A 273 8.65 5.14 -9.20
N ARG A 274 8.70 4.12 -10.08
CA ARG A 274 7.68 3.06 -10.10
C ARG A 274 7.62 2.35 -8.76
N HIS A 275 6.41 2.15 -8.22
CA HIS A 275 6.24 1.58 -6.88
C HIS A 275 6.93 0.21 -6.74
N THR A 276 6.93 -0.62 -7.80
CA THR A 276 7.64 -1.92 -7.84
C THR A 276 9.16 -1.78 -7.74
N ASP A 277 9.73 -0.65 -8.15
CA ASP A 277 11.17 -0.39 -8.07
C ASP A 277 11.54 0.27 -6.73
N VAL A 278 10.61 1.01 -6.12
CA VAL A 278 10.72 1.45 -4.72
C VAL A 278 10.66 0.22 -3.80
N PHE A 279 9.74 -0.69 -4.09
CA PHE A 279 9.39 -1.84 -3.26
C PHE A 279 9.36 -3.16 -4.06
N PRO A 280 10.52 -3.72 -4.47
CA PRO A 280 10.58 -4.93 -5.28
C PRO A 280 10.18 -6.19 -4.50
N ASN A 281 10.45 -6.24 -3.19
CA ASN A 281 9.94 -7.32 -2.34
C ASN A 281 8.43 -7.19 -2.20
N ILE A 282 7.74 -8.28 -2.56
CA ILE A 282 6.28 -8.35 -2.54
C ILE A 282 5.79 -8.57 -1.11
N ILE A 283 6.49 -9.41 -0.33
CA ILE A 283 6.18 -9.67 1.06
C ILE A 283 7.01 -8.75 1.95
N ARG A 284 6.33 -8.04 2.86
CA ARG A 284 6.91 -7.03 3.75
C ARG A 284 6.29 -7.10 5.13
N LYS A 285 7.04 -6.60 6.11
CA LYS A 285 6.62 -6.57 7.51
C LYS A 285 5.78 -5.33 7.79
N PHE A 286 4.61 -5.53 8.39
CA PHE A 286 3.70 -4.46 8.82
C PHE A 286 3.31 -4.63 10.27
N TYR A 287 3.25 -3.53 11.00
CA TYR A 287 2.76 -3.47 12.37
C TYR A 287 1.24 -3.29 12.38
N ILE A 288 0.56 -4.01 13.26
CA ILE A 288 -0.88 -3.87 13.51
C ILE A 288 -1.03 -2.86 14.63
N VAL A 289 -1.62 -1.70 14.33
CA VAL A 289 -1.58 -0.54 15.22
C VAL A 289 -2.98 -0.10 15.61
N PRO A 290 -3.49 -0.50 16.78
CA PRO A 290 -4.69 0.07 17.38
C PRO A 290 -4.48 1.55 17.67
N LEU A 291 -5.39 2.41 17.20
CA LEU A 291 -5.31 3.86 17.38
C LEU A 291 -5.99 4.29 18.68
N SER A 292 -5.77 5.54 19.10
CA SER A 292 -6.42 6.14 20.27
C SER A 292 -7.95 6.19 20.19
N THR A 293 -8.52 5.96 19.00
CA THR A 293 -9.97 5.85 18.74
C THR A 293 -10.54 4.46 19.02
N TRP A 294 -9.70 3.47 19.31
CA TRP A 294 -10.13 2.12 19.68
C TRP A 294 -11.04 2.16 20.91
N ALA A 295 -12.19 1.49 20.85
CA ALA A 295 -13.19 1.60 21.90
C ALA A 295 -12.71 0.96 23.21
N GLU A 296 -12.98 1.64 24.32
CA GLU A 296 -12.66 1.16 25.65
C GLU A 296 -13.32 -0.19 25.93
N GLY A 297 -12.59 -1.13 26.53
CA GLY A 297 -13.07 -2.47 26.86
C GLY A 297 -13.07 -3.48 25.71
N LEU A 298 -12.87 -3.06 24.45
CA LEU A 298 -12.69 -4.00 23.34
C LEU A 298 -11.27 -4.57 23.34
N LYS A 299 -11.17 -5.90 23.23
CA LYS A 299 -9.92 -6.65 23.20
C LYS A 299 -9.70 -7.26 21.82
N ILE A 300 -8.44 -7.42 21.44
CA ILE A 300 -8.07 -8.19 20.25
C ILE A 300 -7.64 -9.58 20.70
N TYR A 301 -8.31 -10.60 20.20
CA TYR A 301 -7.96 -12.00 20.42
C TYR A 301 -7.18 -12.49 19.21
N ARG A 302 -5.94 -12.92 19.42
CA ARG A 302 -5.04 -13.32 18.35
C ARG A 302 -4.51 -14.73 18.63
N GLU A 303 -4.74 -15.66 17.71
CA GLU A 303 -4.10 -16.97 17.78
C GLU A 303 -2.57 -16.80 17.76
N ARG A 304 -1.83 -17.68 18.43
CA ARG A 304 -0.36 -17.60 18.44
C ARG A 304 0.23 -17.92 17.07
N GLU A 305 -0.41 -18.87 16.42
CA GLU A 305 -0.13 -19.36 15.08
C GLU A 305 -1.47 -19.78 14.47
N VAL A 306 -1.53 -19.89 13.14
CA VAL A 306 -2.75 -20.31 12.44
C VAL A 306 -3.11 -21.73 12.86
N ASN A 307 -4.34 -21.93 13.34
CA ASN A 307 -4.83 -23.22 13.89
C ASN A 307 -4.09 -23.66 15.16
N SER A 308 -3.54 -22.71 15.93
CA SER A 308 -2.88 -23.05 17.18
C SER A 308 -3.87 -23.69 18.16
N PRO A 309 -3.52 -24.83 18.80
CA PRO A 309 -4.35 -25.40 19.87
C PRO A 309 -4.22 -24.62 21.18
N GLU A 310 -3.25 -23.71 21.28
CA GLU A 310 -3.04 -22.90 22.47
C GLU A 310 -4.08 -21.77 22.56
N PRO A 311 -4.43 -21.34 23.79
CA PRO A 311 -5.32 -20.20 23.96
C PRO A 311 -4.80 -18.95 23.23
N PRO A 312 -5.68 -18.18 22.56
CA PRO A 312 -5.32 -16.92 21.93
C PRO A 312 -4.66 -15.95 22.92
N ILE A 313 -3.70 -15.18 22.43
CA ILE A 313 -3.17 -14.02 23.15
C ILE A 313 -4.23 -12.93 23.11
N VAL A 314 -4.45 -12.29 24.25
CA VAL A 314 -5.45 -11.24 24.41
C VAL A 314 -4.73 -9.91 24.56
N TYR A 315 -4.85 -9.06 23.55
CA TYR A 315 -4.35 -7.69 23.61
C TYR A 315 -5.45 -6.81 24.22
N GLY A 316 -5.16 -6.29 25.40
CA GLY A 316 -6.08 -5.54 26.26
C GLY A 316 -6.39 -4.13 25.76
N PRO A 317 -7.33 -3.42 26.41
CA PRO A 317 -7.64 -2.04 26.05
C PRO A 317 -6.40 -1.14 26.23
N PRO A 318 -6.37 0.06 25.62
CA PRO A 318 -5.25 0.98 25.70
C PRO A 318 -4.73 1.19 27.14
N PRO A 319 -3.40 1.26 27.37
CA PRO A 319 -2.34 1.17 26.36
C PRO A 319 -2.14 -0.26 25.86
N PHE A 320 -2.15 -0.44 24.54
CA PHE A 320 -1.89 -1.73 23.92
C PHE A 320 -0.42 -2.11 24.08
N GLU A 321 -0.18 -3.35 24.50
CA GLU A 321 1.10 -4.02 24.26
C GLU A 321 1.36 -4.12 22.75
N GLU A 322 2.63 -4.14 22.35
CA GLU A 322 3.00 -4.24 20.95
C GLU A 322 2.51 -5.58 20.37
N ILE A 323 1.64 -5.49 19.36
CA ILE A 323 1.17 -6.66 18.61
C ILE A 323 2.29 -7.04 17.65
N PRO A 324 2.71 -8.33 17.61
CA PRO A 324 3.74 -8.78 16.69
C PRO A 324 3.42 -8.37 15.25
N PRO A 325 4.42 -7.85 14.51
CA PRO A 325 4.19 -7.47 13.12
C PRO A 325 3.98 -8.71 12.24
N GLU A 326 3.29 -8.52 11.12
CA GLU A 326 2.98 -9.58 10.16
C GLU A 326 3.56 -9.32 8.78
N ASP A 327 3.93 -10.41 8.13
CA ASP A 327 4.37 -10.40 6.74
C ASP A 327 3.14 -10.37 5.82
N LEU A 328 3.00 -9.31 5.03
CA LEU A 328 1.88 -9.09 4.11
C LEU A 328 2.40 -8.79 2.70
N HIS A 329 1.56 -9.06 1.69
CA HIS A 329 1.85 -8.81 0.29
C HIS A 329 1.42 -7.41 -0.20
N CYS A 330 0.91 -6.59 0.71
CA CYS A 330 0.27 -5.31 0.39
C CYS A 330 1.30 -4.28 -0.05
N ASP A 331 0.92 -3.42 -1.00
CA ASP A 331 1.79 -2.32 -1.42
C ASP A 331 1.81 -1.19 -0.36
N PRO A 332 2.99 -0.72 0.10
CA PRO A 332 3.07 0.33 1.10
C PRO A 332 2.33 1.62 0.73
N TYR A 333 2.16 1.95 -0.57
CA TYR A 333 1.40 3.14 -0.97
C TYR A 333 -0.07 3.08 -0.52
N PHE A 334 -0.72 1.92 -0.65
CA PHE A 334 -2.12 1.76 -0.21
C PHE A 334 -2.23 1.74 1.32
N VAL A 335 -1.28 1.07 1.98
CA VAL A 335 -1.24 0.97 3.45
C VAL A 335 -1.07 2.35 4.08
N VAL A 336 -0.09 3.14 3.60
CA VAL A 336 0.18 4.49 4.12
C VAL A 336 -1.00 5.43 3.88
N TRP A 337 -1.67 5.33 2.72
CA TRP A 337 -2.86 6.13 2.44
C TRP A 337 -4.02 5.82 3.41
N LYS A 338 -4.33 4.53 3.65
CA LYS A 338 -5.35 4.12 4.65
C LYS A 338 -4.98 4.62 6.05
N ALA A 339 -3.71 4.47 6.43
CA ALA A 339 -3.22 4.91 7.73
C ALA A 339 -3.33 6.44 7.91
N TYR A 340 -2.91 7.21 6.90
CA TYR A 340 -3.02 8.67 6.88
C TYR A 340 -4.47 9.12 7.05
N LYS A 341 -5.41 8.55 6.29
CA LYS A 341 -6.84 8.86 6.40
C LYS A 341 -7.41 8.67 7.81
N ALA A 342 -6.96 7.64 8.52
CA ALA A 342 -7.38 7.42 9.92
C ALA A 342 -6.73 8.45 10.86
N LEU A 343 -5.45 8.77 10.65
CA LEU A 343 -4.67 9.64 11.51
C LEU A 343 -5.00 11.13 11.39
N VAL A 344 -5.53 11.60 10.25
CA VAL A 344 -5.94 13.02 10.10
C VAL A 344 -7.12 13.43 10.99
N GLY A 345 -7.82 12.47 11.60
CA GLY A 345 -8.83 12.77 12.61
C GLY A 345 -8.25 13.54 13.80
N SER A 346 -9.00 14.53 14.31
CA SER A 346 -8.55 15.34 15.46
C SER A 346 -8.33 14.45 16.69
N GLY A 347 -7.13 14.53 17.28
CA GLY A 347 -6.76 13.76 18.48
C GLY A 347 -6.48 12.27 18.23
N VAL A 348 -6.52 11.79 16.99
CA VAL A 348 -6.18 10.39 16.67
C VAL A 348 -4.67 10.20 16.72
N ARG A 349 -4.19 9.23 17.49
CA ARG A 349 -2.76 8.94 17.70
C ARG A 349 -2.51 7.44 17.71
N ALA A 350 -1.32 7.05 17.27
CA ALA A 350 -0.80 5.70 17.48
C ALA A 350 -0.26 5.55 18.92
N PRO A 351 -0.05 4.32 19.41
CA PRO A 351 0.67 4.06 20.66
C PRO A 351 2.09 4.65 20.61
N ALA A 352 2.64 5.00 21.77
CA ALA A 352 3.91 5.73 21.87
C ALA A 352 5.09 5.01 21.18
N HIS A 353 5.11 3.68 21.16
CA HIS A 353 6.16 2.89 20.49
C HIS A 353 6.10 2.98 18.94
N HIS A 354 5.05 3.57 18.36
CA HIS A 354 4.88 3.78 16.91
C HIS A 354 4.93 5.26 16.49
N TRP A 355 5.41 6.16 17.37
CA TRP A 355 5.45 7.60 17.09
C TRP A 355 6.27 7.98 15.83
N ALA A 356 7.39 7.30 15.58
CA ALA A 356 8.23 7.55 14.41
C ALA A 356 7.51 7.18 13.11
N GLN A 357 6.84 6.02 13.07
CA GLN A 357 6.01 5.62 11.95
C GLN A 357 4.83 6.58 11.75
N GLU A 358 4.16 6.99 12.84
CA GLU A 358 3.04 7.96 12.76
C GLU A 358 3.49 9.28 12.11
N ASP A 359 4.61 9.85 12.55
CA ASP A 359 5.15 11.11 12.01
C ASP A 359 5.49 10.99 10.51
N LEU A 360 6.14 9.90 10.11
CA LEU A 360 6.42 9.63 8.70
C LEU A 360 5.16 9.44 7.87
N ILE A 361 4.17 8.67 8.35
CA ILE A 361 2.91 8.44 7.65
C ILE A 361 2.16 9.76 7.46
N ARG A 362 2.15 10.65 8.46
CA ARG A 362 1.54 11.98 8.32
C ARG A 362 2.25 12.81 7.26
N LYS A 363 3.59 12.88 7.30
CA LYS A 363 4.39 13.61 6.30
C LYS A 363 4.17 13.08 4.89
N ILE A 364 4.22 11.76 4.72
CA ILE A 364 4.00 11.10 3.42
C ILE A 364 2.59 11.35 2.92
N GLY A 365 1.58 11.17 3.78
CA GLY A 365 0.18 11.36 3.43
C GLY A 365 -0.15 12.80 3.00
N GLU A 366 0.44 13.80 3.65
CA GLU A 366 0.34 15.21 3.23
C GLU A 366 0.95 15.44 1.83
N ILE A 367 2.09 14.79 1.54
CA ILE A 367 2.71 14.86 0.20
C ILE A 367 1.80 14.18 -0.84
N MET A 368 1.27 13.00 -0.54
CA MET A 368 0.34 12.28 -1.41
C MET A 368 -0.91 13.13 -1.68
N TRP A 369 -1.47 13.73 -0.63
CA TRP A 369 -2.60 14.65 -0.72
C TRP A 369 -2.28 15.84 -1.62
N ALA A 370 -1.22 16.59 -1.33
CA ALA A 370 -0.87 17.79 -2.07
C ALA A 370 -0.52 17.55 -3.56
N ARG A 371 0.08 16.40 -3.88
CA ARG A 371 0.60 16.12 -5.24
C ARG A 371 -0.32 15.33 -6.15
N GLY A 372 -1.24 14.55 -5.59
CA GLY A 372 -2.08 13.64 -6.38
C GLY A 372 -3.56 13.72 -6.07
N LEU A 373 -3.93 13.99 -4.82
CA LEU A 373 -5.26 13.64 -4.32
C LEU A 373 -6.11 14.85 -3.91
N ALA A 374 -5.51 16.03 -3.72
CA ALA A 374 -6.23 17.26 -3.40
C ALA A 374 -6.99 17.81 -4.61
N PRO A 375 -8.27 18.25 -4.47
CA PRO A 375 -9.09 18.84 -5.53
C PRO A 375 -8.31 19.82 -6.41
N LYS A 376 -8.34 19.63 -7.73
CA LYS A 376 -7.76 20.61 -8.65
C LYS A 376 -8.65 21.86 -8.62
N ALA A 377 -8.08 22.98 -8.22
CA ALA A 377 -8.74 24.28 -8.17
C ALA A 377 -9.14 24.79 -9.57
#